data_AF-A0A257JRI6-F1
#
_entry.id   AF-A0A257JRI6-F1
#
_cell.length_a   1.000
_cell.length_b   1.000
_cell.length_c   1.000
_cell.angle_alpha   90.00
_cell.angle_beta   90.00
_cell.angle_gamma   90.00
#
_symmetry.space_group_name_H-M   'P 1'
#
loop_
_entity.id
_entity.type
_entity.pdbx_description
1 polymer ?
#
loop_
_entity_poly.entity_id
_entity_poly.type
_entity_poly.pdbx_seq_one_letter_code
_entity_poly.pdbx_strand_id
1 'polypeptide(L)'
;MLISAPFARQLIMRVDPRLAIFVGASLVGGSCLLQAHLTAQSSFWDFFWPQAMRGGGLILCFATLSTIALGTMPPHKIQSASGLFNLTRNLGGAIGLAVLSTMNDYFTVFHRTELGSAMNVGDPLLADRLAGTAANLAAHGVANPETAALAQQIQLLNREAAVMTFNNLFVVIAGFLALSILVIPLLARAKPNQGSGGIH
;
A
#
# COMPACT_ATOMS: atom_id res chain seq x y z
N MET A 1 16.09 -14.88 -5.43
CA MET A 1 15.46 -15.14 -6.75
C MET A 1 15.81 -16.51 -7.36
N LEU A 2 16.96 -17.12 -7.04
CA LEU A 2 17.32 -18.46 -7.55
C LEU A 2 16.66 -19.65 -6.81
N ILE A 3 16.24 -19.48 -5.55
CA ILE A 3 15.61 -20.57 -4.77
C ILE A 3 14.07 -20.62 -4.97
N SER A 4 13.46 -19.52 -5.43
CA SER A 4 12.01 -19.43 -5.64
C SER A 4 11.52 -20.07 -6.95
N ALA A 5 12.43 -20.33 -7.91
CA ALA A 5 12.07 -20.80 -9.24
C ALA A 5 11.46 -22.22 -9.31
N PRO A 6 11.97 -23.25 -8.59
CA PRO A 6 11.35 -24.57 -8.61
C PRO A 6 10.04 -24.63 -7.81
N PHE A 7 9.95 -23.91 -6.69
CA PHE A 7 8.75 -23.92 -5.82
C PHE A 7 7.54 -23.25 -6.48
N ALA A 8 7.77 -22.15 -7.21
CA ALA A 8 6.71 -21.48 -7.97
C ALA A 8 6.18 -22.39 -9.11
N ARG A 9 7.05 -23.16 -9.76
CA ARG A 9 6.69 -24.00 -10.92
C ARG A 9 5.79 -25.18 -10.54
N GLN A 10 6.03 -25.82 -9.39
CA GLN A 10 5.20 -26.94 -8.91
C GLN A 10 3.82 -26.48 -8.40
N LEU A 11 3.75 -25.29 -7.80
CA LEU A 11 2.49 -24.75 -7.27
C LEU A 11 1.53 -24.32 -8.40
N ILE A 12 2.07 -23.73 -9.48
CA ILE A 12 1.30 -23.29 -10.66
C ILE A 12 0.67 -24.47 -11.42
N MET A 13 1.27 -25.66 -11.36
CA MET A 13 0.76 -26.86 -12.06
C MET A 13 -0.36 -27.60 -11.32
N ARG A 14 -0.60 -27.30 -10.03
CA ARG A 14 -1.57 -28.02 -9.19
C ARG A 14 -2.65 -27.17 -8.54
N VAL A 15 -2.48 -25.85 -8.49
CA VAL A 15 -3.42 -24.93 -7.85
C VAL A 15 -4.24 -24.20 -8.90
N ASP A 16 -5.56 -24.13 -8.73
CA ASP A 16 -6.44 -23.33 -9.57
C ASP A 16 -5.90 -21.88 -9.64
N PRO A 17 -5.60 -21.34 -10.83
CA PRO A 17 -5.11 -19.97 -10.98
C PRO A 17 -5.99 -18.92 -10.27
N ARG A 18 -7.30 -19.17 -10.15
CA ARG A 18 -8.22 -18.29 -9.40
C ARG A 18 -7.90 -18.29 -7.90
N LEU A 19 -7.57 -19.45 -7.34
CA LEU A 19 -7.19 -19.57 -5.93
C LEU A 19 -5.84 -18.88 -5.66
N ALA A 20 -4.89 -18.97 -6.59
CA ALA A 20 -3.62 -18.27 -6.47
C ALA A 20 -3.81 -16.73 -6.47
N ILE A 21 -4.67 -16.20 -7.34
CA ILE A 21 -5.02 -14.76 -7.34
C ILE A 21 -5.74 -14.38 -6.03
N PHE A 22 -6.67 -15.21 -5.56
CA PHE A 22 -7.39 -14.96 -4.30
C PHE A 22 -6.43 -14.88 -3.11
N VAL A 23 -5.51 -15.84 -2.99
CA VAL A 23 -4.50 -15.87 -1.92
C VAL A 23 -3.57 -14.67 -2.05
N GLY A 24 -3.09 -14.36 -3.25
CA GLY A 24 -2.22 -13.20 -3.49
C GLY A 24 -2.89 -11.89 -3.12
N ALA A 25 -4.12 -11.66 -3.58
CA ALA A 25 -4.91 -10.47 -3.25
C ALA A 25 -5.23 -10.38 -1.75
N SER A 26 -5.51 -11.51 -1.10
CA SER A 26 -5.76 -11.59 0.35
C SER A 26 -4.50 -11.26 1.16
N LEU A 27 -3.32 -11.70 0.72
CA LEU A 27 -2.04 -11.35 1.36
C LEU A 27 -1.77 -9.84 1.26
N VAL A 28 -1.98 -9.25 0.09
CA VAL A 28 -1.83 -7.80 -0.10
C VAL A 28 -2.86 -7.05 0.75
N GLY A 29 -4.15 -7.40 0.68
CA GLY A 29 -5.20 -6.75 1.46
C GLY A 29 -4.97 -6.88 2.97
N GLY A 30 -4.63 -8.08 3.44
CA GLY A 30 -4.30 -8.34 4.85
C GLY A 30 -3.10 -7.54 5.32
N SER A 31 -2.04 -7.42 4.50
CA SER A 31 -0.89 -6.57 4.84
C SER A 31 -1.25 -5.08 4.95
N CYS A 32 -2.21 -4.60 4.17
CA CYS A 32 -2.72 -3.24 4.32
C CYS A 32 -3.50 -3.08 5.62
N LEU A 33 -4.36 -4.04 5.98
CA LEU A 33 -5.09 -4.01 7.24
C LEU A 33 -4.18 -4.06 8.48
N LEU A 34 -3.08 -4.80 8.43
CA LEU A 34 -2.08 -4.79 9.50
C LEU A 34 -1.43 -3.41 9.69
N GLN A 35 -1.26 -2.64 8.61
CA GLN A 35 -0.73 -1.27 8.65
C GLN A 35 -1.80 -0.19 8.82
N ALA A 36 -3.08 -0.55 8.91
CA ALA A 36 -4.18 0.42 9.08
C ALA A 36 -4.25 1.05 10.48
N HIS A 37 -3.40 0.59 11.41
CA HIS A 37 -3.41 1.01 12.81
C HIS A 37 -2.02 1.48 13.28
N LEU A 38 -1.21 2.03 12.36
CA LEU A 38 0.10 2.56 12.72
C LEU A 38 -0.04 3.75 13.66
N THR A 39 0.95 3.91 14.52
CA THR A 39 1.15 5.10 15.36
C THR A 39 2.46 5.79 14.99
N ALA A 40 2.67 7.01 15.49
CA ALA A 40 3.95 7.69 15.31
C ALA A 40 5.15 7.01 16.00
N GLN A 41 4.89 5.98 16.80
CA GLN A 41 5.88 5.18 17.52
C GLN A 41 6.10 3.81 16.87
N SER A 42 5.49 3.56 15.72
CA SER A 42 5.61 2.28 15.00
C SER A 42 7.07 1.94 14.71
N SER A 43 7.41 0.69 14.97
CA SER A 43 8.75 0.14 14.87
C SER A 43 9.02 -0.48 13.50
N PHE A 44 10.25 -0.91 13.28
CA PHE A 44 10.64 -1.63 12.06
C PHE A 44 9.76 -2.86 11.77
N TRP A 45 9.36 -3.61 12.81
CA TRP A 45 8.62 -4.86 12.65
C TRP A 45 7.18 -4.65 12.18
N ASP A 46 6.60 -3.49 12.48
CA ASP A 46 5.26 -3.08 12.02
C ASP A 46 5.23 -2.86 10.50
N PHE A 47 6.40 -2.66 9.88
CA PHE A 47 6.53 -2.55 8.43
C PHE A 47 7.09 -3.82 7.78
N PHE A 48 8.01 -4.52 8.44
CA PHE A 48 8.72 -5.65 7.84
C PHE A 48 7.77 -6.77 7.37
N TRP A 49 6.93 -7.28 8.27
CA TRP A 49 6.03 -8.39 7.94
C TRP A 49 4.96 -8.00 6.92
N PRO A 50 4.27 -6.86 7.07
CA PRO A 50 3.33 -6.42 6.05
C PRO A 50 3.97 -6.21 4.68
N GLN A 51 5.18 -5.64 4.60
CA GLN A 51 5.87 -5.45 3.32
C GLN A 51 6.29 -6.78 2.69
N ALA A 52 6.76 -7.74 3.50
CA ALA A 52 7.09 -9.09 3.03
C ALA A 52 5.84 -9.81 2.47
N MET A 53 4.72 -9.76 3.20
CA MET A 53 3.43 -10.30 2.76
C MET A 53 2.96 -9.64 1.47
N ARG A 54 3.06 -8.31 1.39
CA ARG A 54 2.68 -7.53 0.20
C ARG A 54 3.52 -7.90 -1.02
N GLY A 55 4.84 -7.98 -0.85
CA GLY A 55 5.75 -8.41 -1.91
C GLY A 55 5.43 -9.81 -2.43
N GLY A 56 5.22 -10.76 -1.51
CA GLY A 56 4.83 -12.13 -1.86
C GLY A 56 3.49 -12.20 -2.60
N GLY A 57 2.48 -11.49 -2.08
CA GLY A 57 1.14 -11.43 -2.70
C GLY A 57 1.14 -10.80 -4.09
N LEU A 58 1.89 -9.71 -4.28
CA LEU A 58 2.03 -9.05 -5.58
C LEU A 58 2.71 -9.94 -6.62
N ILE A 59 3.80 -10.63 -6.24
CA ILE A 59 4.50 -11.56 -7.14
C ILE A 59 3.56 -12.68 -7.58
N LEU A 60 2.80 -13.26 -6.64
CA LEU A 60 1.84 -14.32 -6.93
C LEU A 60 0.76 -13.83 -7.90
N CYS A 61 0.12 -12.69 -7.62
CA CYS A 61 -0.89 -12.10 -8.49
C CYS A 61 -0.34 -11.83 -9.90
N PHE A 62 0.83 -11.21 -10.01
CA PHE A 62 1.41 -10.86 -11.31
C PHE A 62 1.79 -12.10 -12.13
N ALA A 63 2.42 -13.10 -11.51
CA ALA A 63 2.81 -14.33 -12.20
C ALA A 63 1.57 -15.08 -12.72
N THR A 64 0.53 -15.19 -11.90
CA THR A 64 -0.70 -15.90 -12.27
C THR A 64 -1.51 -15.13 -13.31
N LEU A 65 -1.71 -13.82 -13.16
CA LEU A 65 -2.45 -13.00 -14.13
C LEU A 65 -1.79 -12.99 -15.50
N SER A 66 -0.46 -12.86 -15.56
CA SER A 66 0.29 -12.93 -16.82
C SER A 66 0.11 -14.29 -17.49
N THR A 67 0.19 -15.37 -16.72
CA THR A 67 -0.01 -16.74 -17.22
C THR A 67 -1.42 -16.94 -17.77
N ILE A 68 -2.47 -16.47 -17.08
CA ILE A 68 -3.85 -16.58 -17.56
C ILE A 68 -4.07 -15.72 -18.81
N ALA A 69 -3.57 -14.48 -18.81
CA ALA A 69 -3.81 -13.53 -19.90
C ALA A 69 -3.10 -13.92 -21.20
N LEU A 70 -1.88 -14.47 -21.11
CA LEU A 70 -1.04 -14.74 -22.27
C LEU A 70 -0.92 -16.24 -22.60
N GLY A 71 -1.12 -17.12 -21.62
CA GLY A 71 -0.84 -18.56 -21.75
C GLY A 71 -1.76 -19.30 -22.72
N THR A 72 -2.91 -18.73 -23.09
CA THR A 72 -3.83 -19.32 -24.08
C THR A 72 -3.74 -18.68 -25.46
N MET A 73 -2.79 -17.76 -25.68
CA MET A 73 -2.68 -17.02 -26.94
C MET A 73 -1.89 -17.80 -28.00
N PRO A 74 -2.37 -17.82 -29.27
CA PRO A 74 -1.58 -18.35 -30.38
C PRO A 74 -0.24 -17.61 -30.50
N PRO A 75 0.87 -18.28 -30.87
CA PRO A 75 2.21 -17.66 -30.92
C PRO A 75 2.27 -16.32 -31.68
N HIS A 76 1.55 -16.21 -32.79
CA HIS A 76 1.50 -15.00 -33.62
C HIS A 76 0.76 -13.81 -32.97
N LYS A 77 -0.03 -14.02 -31.91
CA LYS A 77 -0.76 -12.96 -31.18
C LYS A 77 -0.13 -12.59 -29.84
N ILE A 78 0.84 -13.37 -29.34
CA ILE A 78 1.46 -13.16 -28.02
C ILE A 78 2.07 -11.77 -27.91
N GLN A 79 2.74 -11.27 -28.96
CA GLN A 79 3.36 -9.95 -28.95
C GLN A 79 2.34 -8.82 -28.74
N SER A 80 1.25 -8.81 -29.52
CA SER A 80 0.18 -7.82 -29.38
C SER A 80 -0.56 -7.95 -28.05
N ALA A 81 -0.84 -9.18 -27.60
CA ALA A 81 -1.50 -9.43 -26.33
C ALA A 81 -0.66 -8.97 -25.12
N SER A 82 0.65 -9.24 -25.14
CA SER A 82 1.60 -8.77 -24.11
C SER A 82 1.69 -7.26 -24.08
N GLY A 83 1.71 -6.60 -25.25
CA GLY A 83 1.63 -5.14 -25.35
C GLY A 83 0.37 -4.59 -24.69
N LEU A 84 -0.80 -5.13 -25.03
CA LEU A 84 -2.07 -4.71 -24.44
C LEU A 84 -2.15 -4.98 -22.93
N PHE A 85 -1.64 -6.12 -22.47
CA PHE A 85 -1.57 -6.48 -21.05
C PHE A 85 -0.74 -5.46 -20.26
N ASN A 86 0.45 -5.13 -20.75
CA ASN A 86 1.34 -4.15 -20.11
C ASN A 86 0.75 -2.74 -20.13
N LEU A 87 0.13 -2.33 -21.23
CA LEU A 87 -0.57 -1.04 -21.34
C LEU A 87 -1.70 -0.94 -20.31
N THR A 88 -2.57 -1.95 -20.25
CA THR A 88 -3.70 -1.99 -19.30
C THR A 88 -3.21 -1.96 -17.85
N ARG A 89 -2.14 -2.72 -17.55
CA ARG A 89 -1.50 -2.74 -16.23
C ARG A 89 -0.93 -1.38 -15.85
N ASN A 90 -0.14 -0.76 -16.72
CA ASN A 90 0.48 0.53 -16.44
C ASN A 90 -0.56 1.64 -16.31
N LEU A 91 -1.60 1.61 -17.13
CA LEU A 91 -2.73 2.54 -17.05
C LEU A 91 -3.49 2.36 -15.73
N GLY A 92 -3.83 1.12 -15.35
CA GLY A 92 -4.48 0.83 -14.08
C GLY A 92 -3.64 1.26 -12.88
N GLY A 93 -2.31 1.05 -12.93
CA GLY A 93 -1.37 1.53 -11.92
C GLY A 93 -1.33 3.05 -11.82
N ALA A 94 -1.32 3.77 -12.94
CA ALA A 94 -1.34 5.23 -12.97
C ALA A 94 -2.67 5.79 -12.41
N ILE A 95 -3.81 5.21 -12.79
CA ILE A 95 -5.13 5.59 -12.27
C ILE A 95 -5.19 5.35 -10.76
N GLY A 96 -4.78 4.15 -10.30
CA GLY A 96 -4.77 3.82 -8.88
C GLY A 96 -3.87 4.76 -8.07
N LEU A 97 -2.69 5.09 -8.59
CA LEU A 97 -1.79 6.05 -7.94
C LEU A 97 -2.39 7.46 -7.90
N ALA A 98 -3.01 7.92 -8.98
CA ALA A 98 -3.66 9.23 -9.03
C ALA A 98 -4.79 9.34 -7.99
N VAL A 99 -5.66 8.32 -7.92
CA VAL A 99 -6.74 8.27 -6.91
C VAL A 99 -6.17 8.29 -5.50
N LEU A 100 -5.17 7.45 -5.20
CA LEU A 100 -4.54 7.42 -3.87
C LEU A 100 -3.83 8.72 -3.53
N SER A 101 -3.20 9.40 -4.49
CA SER A 101 -2.58 10.71 -4.29
C SER A 101 -3.62 11.78 -3.96
N THR A 102 -4.73 11.82 -4.71
CA THR A 102 -5.81 12.77 -4.41
C THR A 102 -6.41 12.52 -3.03
N MET A 103 -6.63 11.25 -2.66
CA MET A 103 -7.13 10.90 -1.33
C MET A 103 -6.12 11.22 -0.23
N ASN A 104 -4.82 11.05 -0.49
CA ASN A 104 -3.76 11.45 0.43
C ASN A 104 -3.83 12.95 0.74
N ASP A 105 -3.95 13.78 -0.30
CA ASP A 105 -4.01 15.23 -0.14
C ASP A 105 -5.26 15.64 0.65
N TYR A 106 -6.41 15.04 0.32
CA TYR A 106 -7.66 15.26 1.03
C TYR A 106 -7.55 14.89 2.52
N PHE A 107 -7.12 13.67 2.84
CA PHE A 107 -7.00 13.22 4.23
C PHE A 107 -5.93 13.98 5.02
N THR A 108 -4.83 14.37 4.36
CA THR A 108 -3.78 15.19 5.00
C THR A 108 -4.36 16.53 5.44
N VAL A 109 -5.10 17.21 4.57
CA VAL A 109 -5.75 18.48 4.91
C VAL A 109 -6.79 18.26 6.00
N PHE A 110 -7.65 17.25 5.85
CA PHE A 110 -8.68 16.90 6.84
C PHE A 110 -8.08 16.72 8.25
N HIS A 111 -7.10 15.83 8.41
CA HIS A 111 -6.50 15.54 9.72
C HIS A 111 -5.69 16.71 10.27
N ARG A 112 -5.04 17.52 9.43
CA ARG A 112 -4.36 18.74 9.88
C ARG A 112 -5.33 19.78 10.40
N THR A 113 -6.47 19.96 9.73
CA THR A 113 -7.52 20.90 10.17
C THR A 113 -8.15 20.43 11.48
N GLU A 114 -8.48 19.14 11.61
CA GLU A 114 -9.05 18.57 12.84
C GLU A 114 -8.09 18.66 14.04
N LEU A 115 -6.82 18.29 13.85
CA LEU A 115 -5.82 18.41 14.92
C LEU A 115 -5.49 19.88 15.22
N GLY A 116 -5.52 20.75 14.21
CA GLY A 116 -5.27 22.17 14.36
C GLY A 116 -6.42 22.91 15.04
N SER A 117 -7.66 22.50 14.83
CA SER A 117 -8.82 23.09 15.49
C SER A 117 -8.86 22.76 16.99
N ALA A 118 -8.30 21.60 17.38
CA ALA A 118 -8.07 21.25 18.78
C ALA A 118 -6.96 22.10 19.43
N MET A 119 -6.07 22.71 18.65
CA MET A 119 -5.07 23.66 19.13
C MET A 119 -5.65 25.07 19.18
N ASN A 120 -6.38 25.39 20.25
CA ASN A 120 -6.88 26.74 20.45
C ASN A 120 -5.75 27.65 20.96
N VAL A 121 -5.42 28.70 20.21
CA VAL A 121 -4.42 29.72 20.59
C VAL A 121 -4.81 30.44 21.89
N GLY A 122 -6.10 30.45 22.23
CA GLY A 122 -6.61 30.97 23.51
C GLY A 122 -6.56 29.99 24.67
N ASP A 123 -6.12 28.74 24.49
CA ASP A 123 -6.01 27.77 25.57
C ASP A 123 -4.78 28.08 26.44
N PRO A 124 -4.97 28.43 27.74
CA PRO A 124 -3.86 28.70 28.65
C PRO A 124 -2.89 27.52 28.78
N LEU A 125 -3.38 26.29 28.62
CA LEU A 125 -2.54 25.09 28.70
C LEU A 125 -1.55 24.99 27.53
N LEU A 126 -2.01 25.32 26.31
CA LEU A 126 -1.15 25.31 25.13
C LEU A 126 -0.11 26.44 25.20
N ALA A 127 -0.52 27.62 25.67
CA ALA A 127 0.38 28.76 25.87
C ALA A 127 1.49 28.42 26.88
N ASP A 128 1.15 27.79 28.00
CA ASP A 128 2.12 27.38 29.02
C ASP A 128 3.11 26.33 28.50
N ARG A 129 2.63 25.34 27.73
CA ARG A 129 3.50 24.34 27.08
C ARG A 129 4.46 24.95 26.07
N LEU A 130 3.99 25.89 25.26
CA LEU A 130 4.83 26.61 24.30
C LEU A 130 5.88 27.48 25.01
N ALA A 131 5.47 28.19 26.06
CA ALA A 131 6.39 28.99 26.88
C ALA A 131 7.47 28.11 27.55
N GLY A 132 7.10 26.95 28.11
CA GLY A 132 8.06 26.00 28.68
C GLY A 132 9.04 25.44 27.65
N THR A 133 8.55 25.11 26.45
CA THR A 133 9.38 24.63 25.33
C THR A 133 10.32 25.74 24.84
N ALA A 134 9.81 26.96 24.66
CA ALA A 134 10.60 28.12 24.28
C ALA A 134 11.68 28.44 25.32
N ALA A 135 11.35 28.39 26.61
CA ALA A 135 12.32 28.59 27.69
C ALA A 135 13.43 27.53 27.67
N ASN A 136 13.10 26.26 27.39
CA ASN A 136 14.08 25.20 27.23
C ASN A 136 15.00 25.45 26.02
N LEU A 137 14.44 25.85 24.87
CA LEU A 137 15.20 26.17 23.66
C LEU A 137 16.09 27.40 23.84
N ALA A 138 15.60 28.42 24.55
CA ALA A 138 16.37 29.61 24.92
C ALA A 138 17.58 29.24 25.78
N ALA A 139 17.40 28.32 26.75
CA ALA A 139 18.49 27.81 27.58
C ALA A 139 19.55 27.05 26.77
N HIS A 140 19.20 26.49 25.61
CA HIS A 140 20.13 25.84 24.68
C HIS A 140 20.68 26.79 23.60
N GLY A 141 20.42 28.10 23.70
CA GLY A 141 20.98 29.11 22.80
C GLY A 141 20.32 29.19 21.41
N VAL A 142 19.11 28.64 21.25
CA VAL A 142 18.36 28.72 19.98
C VAL A 142 17.89 30.17 19.73
N ALA A 143 18.20 30.70 18.55
CA ALA A 143 17.69 32.00 18.12
C ALA A 143 16.17 31.93 17.87
N ASN A 144 15.42 32.93 18.34
CA ASN A 144 13.95 33.00 18.26
C ASN A 144 13.23 31.75 18.84
N PRO A 145 13.39 31.48 20.15
CA PRO A 145 12.91 30.26 20.79
C PRO A 145 11.39 30.07 20.71
N GLU A 146 10.61 31.16 20.66
CA GLU A 146 9.15 31.11 20.52
C GLU A 146 8.73 30.52 19.16
N THR A 147 9.31 31.04 18.07
CA THR A 147 9.06 30.54 16.71
C THR A 147 9.52 29.09 16.56
N ALA A 148 10.65 28.73 17.18
CA ALA A 148 11.15 27.36 17.18
C ALA A 148 10.22 26.39 17.95
N ALA A 149 9.69 26.80 19.10
CA ALA A 149 8.72 26.00 19.87
C ALA A 149 7.43 25.76 19.07
N LEU A 150 6.91 26.79 18.40
CA LEU A 150 5.75 26.68 17.52
C LEU A 150 6.03 25.72 16.34
N ALA A 151 7.18 25.84 15.71
CA ALA A 151 7.57 24.97 14.60
C ALA A 151 7.65 23.50 15.04
N GLN A 152 8.22 23.22 16.22
CA GLN A 152 8.28 21.87 16.79
C GLN A 152 6.89 21.30 17.04
N GLN A 153 5.97 22.10 17.58
CA GLN A 153 4.59 21.68 17.81
C GLN A 153 3.85 21.39 16.48
N ILE A 154 4.03 22.24 15.46
CA ILE A 154 3.46 22.01 14.12
C ILE A 154 4.03 20.74 13.49
N GLN A 155 5.32 20.44 13.71
CA GLN A 155 5.94 19.21 13.20
C GLN A 155 5.33 17.96 13.84
N LEU A 156 5.03 17.98 15.14
CA LEU A 156 4.33 16.89 15.81
C LEU A 156 2.92 16.70 15.24
N LEU A 157 2.15 17.78 15.10
CA LEU A 157 0.82 17.73 14.48
C LEU A 157 0.88 17.15 13.07
N ASN A 158 1.82 17.62 12.25
CA ASN A 158 1.99 17.12 10.88
C ASN A 158 2.34 15.63 10.84
N ARG A 159 3.14 15.15 11.79
CA ARG A 159 3.49 13.73 11.90
C ARG A 159 2.27 12.89 12.24
N GLU A 160 1.48 13.30 13.24
CA GLU A 160 0.26 12.58 13.62
C GLU A 160 -0.78 12.58 12.49
N ALA A 161 -0.99 13.73 11.83
CA ALA A 161 -1.87 13.84 10.66
C ALA A 161 -1.44 12.91 9.51
N ALA A 162 -0.12 12.80 9.26
CA ALA A 162 0.41 11.90 8.24
C ALA A 162 0.15 10.43 8.59
N VAL A 163 0.37 10.03 9.85
CA VAL A 163 0.10 8.66 10.31
C VAL A 163 -1.39 8.30 10.12
N MET A 164 -2.30 9.18 10.55
CA MET A 164 -3.75 8.97 10.35
C MET A 164 -4.13 8.92 8.87
N THR A 165 -3.50 9.74 8.03
CA THR A 165 -3.71 9.72 6.58
C THR A 165 -3.30 8.37 5.98
N PHE A 166 -2.09 7.88 6.31
CA PHE A 166 -1.63 6.59 5.82
C PHE A 166 -2.52 5.43 6.28
N ASN A 167 -2.95 5.44 7.54
CA ASN A 167 -3.89 4.45 8.07
C ASN A 167 -5.17 4.40 7.23
N ASN A 168 -5.77 5.56 6.93
CA ASN A 168 -6.95 5.63 6.07
C ASN A 168 -6.69 5.10 4.65
N LEU A 169 -5.55 5.45 4.05
CA LEU A 169 -5.18 4.96 2.72
C LEU A 169 -4.99 3.43 2.70
N PHE A 170 -4.42 2.84 3.74
CA PHE A 170 -4.30 1.39 3.84
C PHE A 170 -5.66 0.69 3.89
N VAL A 171 -6.64 1.25 4.63
CA VAL A 171 -8.02 0.74 4.64
C VAL A 171 -8.66 0.85 3.25
N VAL A 172 -8.48 1.98 2.56
CA VAL A 172 -8.99 2.17 1.20
C VAL A 172 -8.41 1.15 0.23
N ILE A 173 -7.10 0.91 0.26
CA ILE A 173 -6.44 -0.10 -0.58
C ILE A 173 -6.97 -1.50 -0.26
N ALA A 174 -7.12 -1.84 1.02
CA ALA A 174 -7.70 -3.11 1.43
C ALA A 174 -9.14 -3.27 0.92
N GLY A 175 -9.94 -2.20 0.94
CA GLY A 175 -11.28 -2.16 0.36
C GLY A 175 -11.30 -2.43 -1.15
N PHE A 176 -10.44 -1.76 -1.93
CA PHE A 176 -10.31 -2.01 -3.37
C PHE A 176 -9.87 -3.44 -3.69
N LEU A 177 -8.97 -4.02 -2.89
CA LEU A 177 -8.55 -5.41 -3.05
C LEU A 177 -9.66 -6.39 -2.68
N ALA A 178 -10.42 -6.12 -1.62
CA ALA A 178 -11.59 -6.91 -1.26
C ALA A 178 -12.65 -6.89 -2.37
N LEU A 179 -12.91 -5.73 -2.98
CA LEU A 179 -13.80 -5.62 -4.15
C LEU A 179 -13.24 -6.41 -5.35
N SER A 180 -11.93 -6.34 -5.59
CA SER A 180 -11.28 -7.10 -6.67
C SER A 180 -11.41 -8.61 -6.45
N ILE A 181 -11.35 -9.07 -5.20
CA ILE A 181 -11.55 -10.48 -4.83
C ILE A 181 -12.95 -10.97 -5.22
N LEU A 182 -13.98 -10.13 -5.08
CA LEU A 182 -15.36 -10.49 -5.46
C LEU A 182 -15.53 -10.71 -6.97
N VAL A 183 -14.64 -10.15 -7.79
CA VAL A 183 -14.65 -10.32 -9.26
C VAL A 183 -13.92 -11.61 -9.69
N ILE A 184 -13.07 -12.20 -8.85
CA ILE A 184 -12.29 -13.41 -9.17
C ILE A 184 -13.16 -14.59 -9.65
N PRO A 185 -14.33 -14.89 -9.06
CA PRO A 185 -15.20 -15.97 -9.54
C PRO A 185 -15.68 -15.78 -10.99
N LEU A 186 -15.79 -14.53 -11.47
CA LEU A 186 -16.22 -14.18 -12.81
C LEU A 186 -15.12 -14.36 -13.86
N LEU A 187 -13.84 -14.41 -13.47
CA LEU A 187 -12.72 -14.63 -14.39
C LEU A 187 -12.87 -16.01 -15.04
N ALA A 188 -12.82 -16.12 -16.37
CA ALA A 188 -12.96 -17.40 -17.07
C ALA A 188 -12.06 -18.50 -16.44
N ARG A 189 -12.60 -19.72 -16.28
CA ARG A 189 -11.77 -20.85 -15.81
C ARG A 189 -10.64 -21.03 -16.82
N ALA A 190 -9.41 -20.81 -16.41
CA ALA A 190 -8.27 -21.24 -17.20
C ALA A 190 -8.39 -22.77 -17.32
N LYS A 191 -8.65 -23.27 -18.53
CA LYS A 191 -8.58 -24.71 -18.76
C LYS A 191 -7.15 -25.14 -18.42
N PRO A 192 -6.94 -26.13 -17.54
CA PRO A 192 -5.61 -26.61 -17.24
C PRO A 192 -4.97 -27.04 -18.56
N ASN A 193 -3.76 -26.52 -18.81
CA ASN A 193 -3.04 -26.79 -20.03
C ASN A 193 -2.61 -28.26 -20.01
N GLN A 194 -3.44 -29.16 -20.55
CA GLN A 194 -3.01 -30.48 -20.97
C GLN A 194 -2.15 -30.29 -22.22
N GLY A 195 -0.84 -30.09 -22.05
CA GLY A 195 0.04 -29.98 -23.21
C GLY A 195 1.42 -29.38 -22.97
N SER A 196 2.27 -30.05 -22.20
CA SER A 196 3.67 -30.32 -22.62
C SER A 196 4.24 -31.49 -21.79
N GLY A 197 3.55 -32.63 -21.84
CA GLY A 197 4.21 -33.91 -21.63
C GLY A 197 4.95 -34.26 -22.91
N GLY A 198 6.28 -34.22 -22.86
CA GLY A 198 7.16 -34.78 -23.88
C GLY A 198 7.48 -33.86 -25.06
N ILE A 199 8.68 -33.29 -25.06
CA ILE A 199 9.60 -33.40 -26.20
C ILE A 199 10.99 -33.62 -25.61
N HIS A 200 11.67 -34.62 -26.17
CA HIS A 200 13.06 -35.02 -25.96
C HIS A 200 14.05 -33.85 -26.07
#